data_AF-A0A1L9PH26-F1
#
_entry.id   AF-A0A1L9PH26-F1
#
_cell.length_a   1.000
_cell.length_b   1.000
_cell.length_c   1.000
_cell.angle_alpha   90.00
_cell.angle_beta   90.00
_cell.angle_gamma   90.00
#
_symmetry.space_group_name_H-M   'P 1'
#
loop_
_entity.id
_entity.type
_entity.pdbx_description
1 polymer ?
#
loop_
_entity_poly.entity_id
_entity_poly.type
_entity_poly.pdbx_seq_one_letter_code
_entity_poly.pdbx_strand_id
1 'polypeptide(L)'
;MKPNSILAALLATASTAAAHGYVQKIEVAGEEYPGYHPDIGESSGGLIAWSTEATDQGFVQDLHSPDIICHRGAVPGDISAEVPAGGTVTVTWSSWPQEHKGPVLDYLANCNGDCTNVDKTTLKFFKIDEGGYDGTQWATDQLLQQGKSWDITVPSDLKAGNYVLRHEIIALHSTTNGPQPYPQCVNLKVTGGGSSEPAGVPGTELYQGDEPGLNFNIWDTKAVPSYEIPGPKLFAAGDDSTAPTSSSTSSSSSPSSTSTTTLVSTPSTAISTSTTTTTPVTSSSKPLFTPTSTLLPTATGLSTGITPSSSPSHLVAPSSTPARCAASTVFYTVTMTTTTATTQYKTETRTNFRTDTVTETSTPEDCGFGQSTVTLSANC
;
A
#
# COMPACT_ATOMS: atom_id res chain seq x y z
N MET A 1 17.90 -63.96 22.03
CA MET A 1 17.14 -62.75 21.63
C MET A 1 18.13 -61.78 21.01
N LYS A 2 17.88 -61.26 19.80
CA LYS A 2 18.77 -60.26 19.15
C LYS A 2 18.05 -58.91 19.15
N PRO A 3 18.69 -57.79 19.52
CA PRO A 3 18.05 -56.48 19.46
C PRO A 3 17.99 -55.98 18.01
N ASN A 4 16.82 -55.56 17.56
CA ASN A 4 16.68 -54.83 16.30
C ASN A 4 17.14 -53.38 16.52
N SER A 5 18.20 -52.97 15.84
CA SER A 5 18.57 -51.55 15.75
C SER A 5 17.56 -50.82 14.86
N ILE A 6 16.71 -49.99 15.47
CA ILE A 6 15.84 -49.07 14.73
C ILE A 6 16.68 -47.86 14.34
N LEU A 7 16.99 -47.76 13.04
CA LEU A 7 17.71 -46.61 12.49
C LEU A 7 16.71 -45.47 12.26
N ALA A 8 16.64 -44.54 13.21
CA ALA A 8 15.81 -43.34 13.08
C ALA A 8 16.45 -42.37 12.08
N ALA A 9 15.96 -42.34 10.85
CA ALA A 9 16.36 -41.35 9.85
C ALA A 9 15.75 -39.98 10.21
N LEU A 10 16.58 -39.08 10.75
CA LEU A 10 16.19 -37.71 11.04
C LEU A 10 16.11 -36.94 9.69
N LEU A 11 14.90 -36.69 9.19
CA LEU A 11 14.70 -35.78 8.07
C LEU A 11 14.96 -34.35 8.55
N ALA A 12 16.17 -33.84 8.26
CA ALA A 12 16.48 -32.43 8.43
C ALA A 12 15.75 -31.61 7.34
N THR A 13 14.53 -31.16 7.64
CA THR A 13 13.89 -30.11 6.87
C THR A 13 14.67 -28.82 7.08
N ALA A 14 15.52 -28.47 6.11
CA ALA A 14 16.16 -27.17 6.07
C ALA A 14 15.08 -26.10 5.84
N SER A 15 14.63 -25.45 6.91
CA SER A 15 13.83 -24.23 6.81
C SER A 15 14.68 -23.16 6.14
N THR A 16 14.37 -22.86 4.88
CA THR A 16 14.87 -21.66 4.20
C THR A 16 14.22 -20.45 4.85
N ALA A 17 14.82 -19.97 5.94
CA ALA A 17 14.45 -18.71 6.55
C ALA A 17 14.85 -17.59 5.57
N ALA A 18 13.89 -17.13 4.76
CA ALA A 18 13.99 -15.85 4.11
C ALA A 18 14.04 -14.79 5.22
N ALA A 19 15.23 -14.26 5.48
CA ALA A 19 15.43 -13.28 6.55
C ALA A 19 14.81 -11.94 6.15
N HIS A 20 15.08 -11.52 4.92
CA HIS A 20 14.60 -10.27 4.34
C HIS A 20 13.13 -10.36 3.94
N GLY A 21 12.51 -9.23 3.64
CA GLY A 21 11.09 -9.15 3.29
C GLY A 21 10.81 -8.13 2.19
N TYR A 22 9.53 -7.94 1.90
CA TYR A 22 8.99 -6.99 0.94
C TYR A 22 7.68 -6.42 1.49
N VAL A 23 7.17 -5.32 0.92
CA VAL A 23 5.85 -4.80 1.30
C VAL A 23 4.79 -5.71 0.71
N GLN A 24 4.13 -6.51 1.55
CA GLN A 24 3.11 -7.48 1.15
C GLN A 24 1.72 -6.86 1.03
N LYS A 25 1.50 -5.71 1.68
CA LYS A 25 0.18 -5.09 1.82
C LYS A 25 0.34 -3.57 1.97
N ILE A 26 -0.56 -2.82 1.33
CA ILE A 26 -0.68 -1.38 1.48
C ILE A 26 -2.14 -1.05 1.80
N GLU A 27 -2.40 -0.26 2.84
CA GLU A 27 -3.71 0.32 3.11
C GLU A 27 -3.68 1.81 2.74
N VAL A 28 -4.58 2.26 1.86
CA VAL A 28 -4.66 3.65 1.39
C VAL A 28 -6.03 4.19 1.75
N ALA A 29 -6.08 5.21 2.60
CA ALA A 29 -7.34 5.83 3.05
C ALA A 29 -8.42 4.85 3.59
N GLY A 30 -8.01 3.67 4.07
CA GLY A 30 -8.88 2.61 4.58
C GLY A 30 -9.26 1.51 3.57
N GLU A 31 -8.78 1.59 2.33
CA GLU A 31 -8.87 0.50 1.35
C GLU A 31 -7.59 -0.33 1.35
N GLU A 32 -7.71 -1.66 1.35
CA GLU A 32 -6.57 -2.59 1.34
C GLU A 32 -6.20 -2.99 -0.09
N TYR A 33 -4.91 -2.85 -0.42
CA TYR A 33 -4.30 -3.22 -1.68
C TYR A 33 -3.17 -4.25 -1.44
N PRO A 34 -3.07 -5.31 -2.27
CA PRO A 34 -1.93 -6.20 -2.23
C PRO A 34 -0.65 -5.47 -2.67
N GLY A 35 0.46 -5.77 -1.99
CA GLY A 35 1.79 -5.44 -2.48
C GLY A 35 2.24 -6.39 -3.59
N TYR A 36 3.40 -6.12 -4.19
CA TYR A 36 3.99 -7.02 -5.17
C TYR A 36 4.76 -8.14 -4.49
N HIS A 37 4.45 -9.40 -4.82
CA HIS A 37 5.17 -10.57 -4.31
C HIS A 37 6.20 -11.04 -5.34
N PRO A 38 7.52 -10.88 -5.11
CA PRO A 38 8.54 -11.18 -6.14
C PRO A 38 8.47 -12.61 -6.71
N ASP A 39 8.24 -13.62 -5.86
CA ASP A 39 8.21 -15.03 -6.30
C ASP A 39 6.92 -15.47 -7.01
N ILE A 40 5.82 -14.71 -6.89
CA ILE A 40 4.49 -15.08 -7.40
C ILE A 40 4.05 -14.16 -8.55
N GLY A 41 4.54 -12.91 -8.56
CA GLY A 41 4.15 -11.88 -9.52
C GLY A 41 2.85 -11.17 -9.14
N GLU A 42 2.17 -10.65 -10.16
CA GLU A 42 0.93 -9.88 -10.02
C GLU A 42 -0.28 -10.75 -9.67
N SER A 43 -1.18 -10.21 -8.85
CA SER A 43 -2.51 -10.76 -8.63
C SER A 43 -3.51 -10.20 -9.66
N SER A 44 -4.57 -10.97 -9.95
CA SER A 44 -5.58 -10.57 -10.93
C SER A 44 -6.30 -9.28 -10.50
N GLY A 45 -6.14 -8.21 -11.28
CA GLY A 45 -6.77 -6.90 -11.02
C GLY A 45 -5.84 -5.71 -11.26
N GLY A 46 -4.53 -5.96 -11.36
CA GLY A 46 -3.50 -4.93 -11.45
C GLY A 46 -3.09 -4.42 -10.07
N LEU A 47 -1.85 -3.96 -9.94
CA LEU A 47 -1.27 -3.52 -8.66
C LEU A 47 -1.03 -2.01 -8.62
N ILE A 48 -1.14 -1.43 -7.43
CA ILE A 48 -0.57 -0.10 -7.15
C ILE A 48 0.91 -0.18 -6.85
N ALA A 49 1.37 -1.32 -6.31
CA ALA A 49 2.78 -1.62 -6.06
C ALA A 49 3.51 -1.90 -7.38
N TRP A 50 4.75 -1.43 -7.46
CA TRP A 50 5.64 -1.67 -8.59
C TRP A 50 6.15 -3.11 -8.57
N SER A 51 6.23 -3.74 -9.74
CA SER A 51 6.87 -5.05 -9.88
C SER A 51 8.39 -4.92 -9.81
N THR A 52 9.09 -5.99 -9.41
CA THR A 52 10.56 -6.02 -9.24
C THR A 52 11.12 -7.42 -9.55
N GLU A 53 12.42 -7.52 -9.84
CA GLU A 53 13.11 -8.80 -10.06
C GLU A 53 13.78 -9.36 -8.79
N ALA A 54 13.46 -8.83 -7.60
CA ALA A 54 14.11 -9.18 -6.34
C ALA A 54 13.53 -10.43 -5.65
N THR A 55 13.56 -11.55 -6.36
CA THR A 55 13.07 -12.87 -5.88
C THR A 55 13.89 -13.46 -4.73
N ASP A 56 15.14 -13.03 -4.56
CA ASP A 56 15.95 -13.30 -3.38
C ASP A 56 15.52 -12.50 -2.13
N GLN A 57 14.52 -11.62 -2.28
CA GLN A 57 14.03 -10.65 -1.27
C GLN A 57 15.16 -9.74 -0.74
N GLY A 58 16.27 -9.63 -1.47
CA GLY A 58 17.46 -8.87 -1.09
C GLY A 58 17.41 -7.39 -1.48
N PHE A 59 18.43 -6.64 -1.10
CA PHE A 59 18.57 -5.19 -1.27
C PHE A 59 19.08 -4.75 -2.65
N VAL A 60 19.26 -3.43 -2.83
CA VAL A 60 19.99 -2.82 -3.97
C VAL A 60 21.45 -2.54 -3.56
N GLN A 61 22.42 -3.04 -4.34
CA GLN A 61 23.86 -2.87 -4.05
C GLN A 61 24.46 -1.55 -4.55
N ASP A 62 24.03 -1.08 -5.72
CA ASP A 62 24.56 0.13 -6.35
C ASP A 62 23.58 1.30 -6.16
N LEU A 63 23.96 2.23 -5.27
CA LEU A 63 23.18 3.41 -4.88
C LEU A 63 23.00 4.43 -6.01
N HIS A 64 23.75 4.33 -7.10
CA HIS A 64 23.65 5.23 -8.26
C HIS A 64 23.03 4.54 -9.49
N SER A 65 22.71 3.25 -9.40
CA SER A 65 22.02 2.51 -10.45
C SER A 65 20.51 2.85 -10.52
N PRO A 66 19.84 2.68 -11.67
CA PRO A 66 18.38 2.82 -11.78
C PRO A 66 17.57 1.88 -10.87
N ASP A 67 18.21 0.88 -10.25
CA ASP A 67 17.58 -0.03 -9.30
C ASP A 67 17.34 0.63 -7.93
N ILE A 68 18.09 1.67 -7.54
CA ILE A 68 17.84 2.37 -6.25
C ILE A 68 16.51 3.12 -6.25
N ILE A 69 15.96 3.41 -7.43
CA ILE A 69 14.76 4.23 -7.63
C ILE A 69 13.55 3.52 -7.02
N CYS A 70 13.26 2.31 -7.48
CA CYS A 70 12.07 1.53 -7.11
C CYS A 70 12.36 0.03 -6.98
N HIS A 71 13.62 -0.32 -6.69
CA HIS A 71 14.18 -1.68 -6.68
C HIS A 71 14.64 -2.24 -8.03
N ARG A 72 15.39 -3.35 -7.94
CA ARG A 72 15.96 -4.14 -9.06
C ARG A 72 14.92 -4.46 -10.13
N GLY A 73 15.21 -4.08 -11.37
CA GLY A 73 14.38 -4.39 -12.53
C GLY A 73 12.99 -3.73 -12.52
N ALA A 74 12.73 -2.79 -11.60
CA ALA A 74 11.36 -2.40 -11.30
C ALA A 74 10.61 -1.65 -12.41
N VAL A 75 9.31 -1.96 -12.54
CA VAL A 75 8.35 -1.43 -13.52
C VAL A 75 7.14 -0.84 -12.78
N PRO A 76 6.52 0.26 -13.26
CA PRO A 76 5.33 0.83 -12.63
C PRO A 76 4.18 -0.16 -12.47
N GLY A 77 3.42 -0.01 -11.37
CA GLY A 77 2.16 -0.74 -11.18
C GLY A 77 1.08 -0.32 -12.18
N ASP A 78 0.10 -1.20 -12.43
CA ASP A 78 -0.96 -1.05 -13.43
C ASP A 78 -2.01 0.02 -13.10
N ILE A 79 -2.15 0.34 -11.81
CA ILE A 79 -3.20 1.23 -11.30
C ILE A 79 -2.63 2.21 -10.26
N SER A 80 -3.44 3.15 -9.78
CA SER A 80 -3.10 4.09 -8.71
C SER A 80 -4.21 4.11 -7.65
N ALA A 81 -3.87 4.12 -6.37
CA ALA A 81 -4.86 4.30 -5.29
C ALA A 81 -5.16 5.78 -5.05
N GLU A 82 -6.42 6.15 -4.81
CA GLU A 82 -6.78 7.52 -4.45
C GLU A 82 -6.53 7.78 -2.96
N VAL A 83 -5.85 8.88 -2.65
CA VAL A 83 -5.57 9.31 -1.28
C VAL A 83 -5.84 10.82 -1.17
N PRO A 84 -6.52 11.32 -0.13
CA PRO A 84 -6.57 12.75 0.11
C PRO A 84 -5.21 13.26 0.61
N ALA A 85 -4.83 14.48 0.25
CA ALA A 85 -3.74 15.17 0.95
C ALA A 85 -4.06 15.29 2.45
N GLY A 86 -3.10 14.98 3.31
CA GLY A 86 -3.31 14.79 4.75
C GLY A 86 -3.85 13.40 5.13
N GLY A 87 -4.11 12.53 4.15
CA GLY A 87 -4.47 11.13 4.36
C GLY A 87 -3.25 10.24 4.62
N THR A 88 -3.52 9.05 5.16
CA THR A 88 -2.50 8.06 5.53
C THR A 88 -2.43 6.93 4.51
N VAL A 89 -1.21 6.49 4.23
CA VAL A 89 -0.86 5.25 3.55
C VAL A 89 -0.09 4.38 4.55
N THR A 90 -0.64 3.22 4.91
CA THR A 90 0.04 2.26 5.79
C THR A 90 0.64 1.15 4.95
N VAL A 91 1.94 0.90 5.06
CA VAL A 91 2.61 -0.23 4.41
C VAL A 91 2.89 -1.33 5.43
N THR A 92 2.69 -2.59 5.08
CA THR A 92 3.03 -3.75 5.93
C THR A 92 4.00 -4.68 5.21
N TRP A 93 5.11 -4.97 5.87
CA TRP A 93 6.14 -5.89 5.41
C TRP A 93 5.78 -7.36 5.71
N SER A 94 6.22 -8.29 4.86
CA SER A 94 6.06 -9.74 5.06
C SER A 94 6.86 -10.25 6.26
N SER A 95 8.14 -9.87 6.32
CA SER A 95 9.13 -10.19 7.34
C SER A 95 10.08 -9.02 7.53
N TRP A 96 10.68 -8.91 8.72
CA TRP A 96 11.85 -8.06 8.94
C TRP A 96 12.69 -8.63 10.09
N PRO A 97 14.03 -8.78 9.97
CA PRO A 97 14.87 -9.24 11.06
C PRO A 97 15.06 -8.19 12.16
N GLN A 98 15.15 -8.63 13.41
CA GLN A 98 15.32 -7.77 14.58
C GLN A 98 16.72 -7.14 14.65
N GLU A 99 17.70 -7.78 14.01
CA GLU A 99 19.08 -7.33 13.85
C GLU A 99 19.28 -6.37 12.67
N HIS A 100 18.33 -6.31 11.72
CA HIS A 100 18.37 -5.41 10.55
C HIS A 100 17.91 -4.01 10.92
N LYS A 101 18.66 -3.40 11.83
CA LYS A 101 18.40 -2.07 12.35
C LYS A 101 18.79 -0.99 11.35
N GLY A 102 18.00 0.08 11.30
CA GLY A 102 18.28 1.24 10.47
C GLY A 102 17.10 2.21 10.37
N PRO A 103 17.20 3.22 9.50
CA PRO A 103 16.11 4.16 9.25
C PRO A 103 15.00 3.57 8.38
N VAL A 104 13.85 4.22 8.44
CA VAL A 104 12.70 4.05 7.54
C VAL A 104 12.42 5.42 6.90
N LEU A 105 12.31 5.48 5.58
CA LEU A 105 12.32 6.72 4.81
C LEU A 105 11.23 6.71 3.74
N ASP A 106 10.50 7.80 3.62
CA ASP A 106 9.39 7.92 2.66
C ASP A 106 9.52 9.16 1.79
N TYR A 107 9.32 8.97 0.49
CA TYR A 107 9.47 9.99 -0.52
C TYR A 107 8.29 10.01 -1.48
N LEU A 108 7.93 11.20 -1.98
CA LEU A 108 7.02 11.34 -3.11
C LEU A 108 7.77 11.91 -4.33
N ALA A 109 7.40 11.44 -5.52
CA ALA A 109 7.82 12.03 -6.79
C ALA A 109 6.60 12.22 -7.69
N ASN A 110 6.39 13.42 -8.24
CA ASN A 110 5.27 13.70 -9.14
C ASN A 110 5.51 13.01 -10.50
N CYS A 111 4.53 12.24 -10.97
CA CYS A 111 4.60 11.53 -12.25
C CYS A 111 4.44 12.47 -13.47
N ASN A 112 4.02 13.72 -13.25
CA ASN A 112 3.73 14.74 -14.29
C ASN A 112 2.75 14.26 -15.37
N GLY A 113 1.90 13.29 -15.02
CA GLY A 113 1.11 12.49 -15.94
C GLY A 113 0.58 11.26 -15.22
N ASP A 114 0.33 10.18 -15.94
CA ASP A 114 -0.02 8.88 -15.35
C ASP A 114 1.24 8.16 -14.84
N CYS A 115 1.20 7.62 -13.62
CA CYS A 115 2.31 6.88 -13.05
C CYS A 115 2.48 5.49 -13.69
N THR A 116 1.42 4.90 -14.25
CA THR A 116 1.45 3.56 -14.88
C THR A 116 2.41 3.44 -16.06
N ASN A 117 2.80 4.58 -16.65
CA ASN A 117 3.69 4.67 -17.81
C ASN A 117 4.89 5.60 -17.55
N VAL A 118 5.20 5.95 -16.30
CA VAL A 118 6.26 6.90 -15.98
C VAL A 118 7.65 6.29 -16.18
N ASP A 119 8.54 7.02 -16.85
CA ASP A 119 9.96 6.67 -16.86
C ASP A 119 10.54 6.96 -15.47
N LYS A 120 10.84 5.89 -14.73
CA LYS A 120 11.34 5.98 -13.35
C LYS A 120 12.61 6.83 -13.21
N THR A 121 13.44 6.93 -14.26
CA THR A 121 14.66 7.74 -14.26
C THR A 121 14.40 9.25 -14.30
N THR A 122 13.17 9.66 -14.67
CA THR A 122 12.74 11.06 -14.67
C THR A 122 12.14 11.51 -13.33
N LEU A 123 11.84 10.58 -12.43
CA LEU A 123 11.24 10.87 -11.13
C LEU A 123 12.20 11.65 -10.24
N LYS A 124 11.67 12.69 -9.60
CA LYS A 124 12.38 13.54 -8.65
C LYS A 124 11.69 13.46 -7.29
N PHE A 125 12.38 12.83 -6.35
CA PHE A 125 11.88 12.48 -5.03
C PHE A 125 12.16 13.59 -4.02
N PHE A 126 11.12 14.03 -3.32
CA PHE A 126 11.25 14.82 -2.09
C PHE A 126 10.82 13.96 -0.90
N LYS A 127 11.57 14.07 0.20
CA LYS A 127 11.34 13.29 1.41
C LYS A 127 10.14 13.86 2.18
N ILE A 128 9.20 13.00 2.58
CA ILE A 128 7.98 13.38 3.30
C ILE A 128 7.90 12.82 4.73
N ASP A 129 8.64 11.75 5.03
CA ASP A 129 8.82 11.23 6.39
C ASP A 129 10.22 10.62 6.55
N GLU A 130 10.72 10.61 7.79
CA GLU A 130 11.96 9.92 8.17
C GLU A 130 11.97 9.46 9.63
N GLY A 131 12.05 8.15 9.83
CA GLY A 131 12.40 7.53 11.10
C GLY A 131 13.89 7.18 11.15
N GLY A 132 14.62 7.68 12.16
CA GLY A 132 16.03 7.36 12.40
C GLY A 132 16.26 6.52 13.67
N TYR A 133 17.22 6.94 14.50
CA TYR A 133 17.36 6.47 15.89
C TYR A 133 16.78 7.52 16.83
N ASP A 134 15.83 7.15 17.69
CA ASP A 134 15.06 8.09 18.54
C ASP A 134 15.71 8.40 19.91
N GLY A 135 16.94 7.91 20.14
CA GLY A 135 17.61 7.94 21.45
C GLY A 135 17.38 6.69 22.30
N THR A 136 16.44 5.82 21.91
CA THR A 136 16.15 4.54 22.54
C THR A 136 16.27 3.38 21.54
N GLN A 137 15.57 3.49 20.41
CA GLN A 137 15.41 2.43 19.42
C GLN A 137 15.44 2.97 17.97
N TRP A 138 15.58 2.06 17.00
CA TRP A 138 15.56 2.42 15.57
C TRP A 138 14.13 2.44 15.02
N ALA A 139 13.91 3.15 13.92
CA ALA A 139 12.62 3.12 13.21
C ALA A 139 12.18 1.70 12.81
N THR A 140 13.12 0.82 12.43
CA THR A 140 12.83 -0.60 12.21
C THR A 140 12.33 -1.33 13.47
N ASP A 141 12.76 -0.91 14.67
CA ASP A 141 12.25 -1.45 15.94
C ASP A 141 10.82 -0.99 16.22
N GLN A 142 10.49 0.27 15.87
CA GLN A 142 9.12 0.80 15.91
C GLN A 142 8.22 0.04 14.92
N LEU A 143 8.66 -0.13 13.67
CA LEU A 143 7.98 -0.90 12.62
C LEU A 143 7.66 -2.33 13.08
N LEU A 144 8.61 -3.02 13.70
CA LEU A 144 8.41 -4.36 14.28
C LEU A 144 7.35 -4.37 15.40
N GLN A 145 7.37 -3.37 16.29
CA GLN A 145 6.37 -3.20 17.36
C GLN A 145 4.97 -2.90 16.81
N GLN A 146 4.88 -2.23 15.65
CA GLN A 146 3.64 -1.96 14.91
C GLN A 146 3.18 -3.13 14.02
N GLY A 147 3.69 -4.34 14.26
CA GLY A 147 3.27 -5.55 13.53
C GLY A 147 3.95 -5.73 12.17
N LYS A 148 5.08 -5.03 11.93
CA LYS A 148 5.76 -4.83 10.64
C LYS A 148 5.08 -3.80 9.73
N SER A 149 4.38 -2.83 10.32
CA SER A 149 3.72 -1.75 9.58
C SER A 149 4.42 -0.40 9.80
N TRP A 150 4.19 0.52 8.86
CA TRP A 150 4.63 1.92 8.94
C TRP A 150 3.53 2.83 8.36
N ASP A 151 3.18 3.90 9.09
CA ASP A 151 2.10 4.83 8.75
C ASP A 151 2.66 6.12 8.13
N ILE A 152 2.41 6.32 6.83
CA ILE A 152 2.97 7.42 6.04
C ILE A 152 1.88 8.48 5.82
N THR A 153 2.11 9.71 6.24
CA THR A 153 1.13 10.80 6.04
C THR A 153 1.47 11.61 4.79
N VAL A 154 0.55 11.64 3.81
CA VAL A 154 0.68 12.50 2.63
C VAL A 154 0.58 13.97 3.09
N PRO A 155 1.51 14.88 2.73
CA PRO A 155 1.46 16.25 3.22
C PRO A 155 0.15 16.96 2.84
N SER A 156 -0.47 17.65 3.79
CA SER A 156 -1.83 18.22 3.63
C SER A 156 -1.91 19.45 2.73
N ASP A 157 -0.78 20.11 2.49
CA ASP A 157 -0.61 21.24 1.58
C ASP A 157 -0.10 20.84 0.18
N LEU A 158 0.22 19.56 -0.02
CA LEU A 158 0.68 19.03 -1.31
C LEU A 158 -0.38 19.28 -2.40
N LYS A 159 0.07 19.66 -3.59
CA LYS A 159 -0.77 19.79 -4.77
C LYS A 159 -1.38 18.45 -5.18
N ALA A 160 -2.65 18.43 -5.58
CA ALA A 160 -3.27 17.24 -6.19
C ALA A 160 -2.56 16.81 -7.48
N GLY A 161 -2.43 15.51 -7.68
CA GLY A 161 -1.71 14.92 -8.82
C GLY A 161 -1.46 13.44 -8.64
N ASN A 162 -0.79 12.81 -9.61
CA ASN A 162 -0.35 11.42 -9.49
C ASN A 162 1.12 11.41 -9.06
N TYR A 163 1.43 10.60 -8.06
CA TYR A 163 2.74 10.53 -7.41
C TYR A 163 3.17 9.07 -7.24
N VAL A 164 4.48 8.82 -7.39
CA VAL A 164 5.09 7.59 -6.86
C VAL A 164 5.46 7.86 -5.41
N LEU A 165 4.89 7.07 -4.50
CA LEU A 165 5.42 6.88 -3.15
C LEU A 165 6.54 5.86 -3.21
N ARG A 166 7.72 6.24 -2.71
CA ARG A 166 8.87 5.36 -2.51
C ARG A 166 9.08 5.24 -1.00
N HIS A 167 8.67 4.10 -0.45
CA HIS A 167 8.97 3.68 0.92
C HIS A 167 10.27 2.89 0.94
N GLU A 168 11.13 3.07 1.94
CA GLU A 168 12.40 2.37 2.02
C GLU A 168 12.82 2.09 3.47
N ILE A 169 13.35 0.90 3.70
CA ILE A 169 14.17 0.60 4.88
C ILE A 169 15.63 0.48 4.43
N ILE A 170 16.57 1.05 5.17
CA ILE A 170 18.00 0.84 4.95
C ILE A 170 18.56 0.03 6.13
N ALA A 171 18.87 -1.25 5.95
CA ALA A 171 19.50 -2.04 7.01
C ALA A 171 21.00 -1.72 7.13
N LEU A 172 21.44 -1.37 8.35
CA LEU A 172 22.82 -0.94 8.66
C LEU A 172 23.58 -1.99 9.49
N HIS A 173 23.11 -3.23 9.53
CA HIS A 173 23.66 -4.29 10.37
C HIS A 173 25.07 -4.74 9.95
N SER A 174 25.40 -4.61 8.66
CA SER A 174 26.63 -5.14 8.09
C SER A 174 27.78 -4.13 8.17
N THR A 175 28.86 -4.51 8.84
CA THR A 175 30.11 -3.73 8.89
C THR A 175 31.05 -4.03 7.71
N THR A 176 30.68 -4.94 6.81
CA THR A 176 31.54 -5.39 5.68
C THR A 176 30.91 -5.21 4.31
N ASN A 177 29.58 -5.25 4.22
CA ASN A 177 28.85 -5.25 2.94
C ASN A 177 28.14 -3.92 2.65
N GLY A 178 28.38 -2.90 3.49
CA GLY A 178 27.75 -1.58 3.38
C GLY A 178 26.27 -1.57 3.83
N PRO A 179 25.60 -0.42 3.63
CA PRO A 179 24.16 -0.28 3.87
C PRO A 179 23.36 -1.14 2.87
N GLN A 180 22.19 -1.59 3.29
CA GLN A 180 21.31 -2.43 2.47
C GLN A 180 19.95 -1.74 2.30
N PRO A 181 19.75 -0.94 1.24
CA PRO A 181 18.48 -0.29 0.93
C PRO A 181 17.46 -1.26 0.29
N TYR A 182 16.22 -1.21 0.78
CA TYR A 182 15.07 -1.98 0.29
C TYR A 182 13.94 -1.02 -0.15
N PRO A 183 14.10 -0.29 -1.27
CA PRO A 183 13.05 0.59 -1.79
C PRO A 183 11.85 -0.19 -2.33
N GLN A 184 10.64 0.29 -2.07
CA GLN A 184 9.37 -0.26 -2.51
C GLN A 184 8.50 0.89 -3.02
N CYS A 185 8.08 0.83 -4.29
CA CYS A 185 7.33 1.91 -4.94
C CYS A 185 5.84 1.58 -5.10
N VAL A 186 5.00 2.61 -4.95
CA VAL A 186 3.54 2.55 -5.01
C VAL A 186 3.01 3.76 -5.78
N ASN A 187 2.07 3.53 -6.70
CA ASN A 187 1.36 4.58 -7.42
C ASN A 187 0.19 5.15 -6.58
N LEU A 188 0.20 6.45 -6.35
CA LEU A 188 -0.84 7.18 -5.65
C LEU A 188 -1.43 8.29 -6.53
N LYS A 189 -2.72 8.56 -6.34
CA LYS A 189 -3.44 9.72 -6.87
C LYS A 189 -3.88 10.60 -5.71
N VAL A 190 -3.11 11.65 -5.46
CA VAL A 190 -3.35 12.62 -4.39
C VAL A 190 -4.50 13.55 -4.80
N THR A 191 -5.50 13.67 -3.94
CA THR A 191 -6.71 14.48 -4.15
C THR A 191 -6.83 15.59 -3.09
N GLY A 192 -7.49 16.70 -3.46
CA GLY A 192 -7.60 17.87 -2.58
C GLY A 192 -6.26 18.59 -2.38
N GLY A 193 -5.93 18.91 -1.13
CA GLY A 193 -4.64 19.51 -0.76
C GLY A 193 -4.50 20.99 -1.06
N GLY A 194 -3.26 21.42 -1.24
CA GLY A 194 -2.86 22.82 -1.42
C GLY A 194 -2.20 23.09 -2.77
N SER A 195 -1.14 23.91 -2.75
CA SER A 195 -0.38 24.31 -3.93
C SER A 195 1.11 24.00 -3.82
N SER A 196 1.55 23.29 -2.78
CA SER A 196 2.98 23.00 -2.59
C SER A 196 3.47 22.01 -3.64
N GLU A 197 4.54 22.38 -4.33
CA GLU A 197 5.24 21.58 -5.34
C GLU A 197 6.73 21.42 -4.94
N PRO A 198 7.05 20.55 -3.98
CA PRO A 198 8.40 20.49 -3.42
C PRO A 198 9.41 20.04 -4.46
N ALA A 199 10.59 20.67 -4.45
CA ALA A 199 11.65 20.33 -5.38
C ALA A 199 12.34 19.02 -4.98
N GLY A 200 12.23 17.99 -5.83
CA GLY A 200 12.83 16.68 -5.60
C GLY A 200 14.21 16.47 -6.24
N VAL A 201 14.88 15.40 -5.80
CA VAL A 201 16.18 14.92 -6.27
C VAL A 201 16.00 13.64 -7.11
N PRO A 202 16.74 13.43 -8.23
CA PRO A 202 16.69 12.18 -8.98
C PRO A 202 16.97 10.96 -8.10
N GLY A 203 16.30 9.83 -8.33
CA GLY A 203 16.45 8.65 -7.47
C GLY A 203 17.90 8.15 -7.33
N THR A 204 18.69 8.22 -8.41
CA THR A 204 20.13 7.87 -8.46
C THR A 204 21.07 8.87 -7.76
N GLU A 205 20.52 10.00 -7.30
CA GLU A 205 21.21 11.08 -6.60
C GLU A 205 20.69 11.23 -5.15
N LEU A 206 19.78 10.35 -4.70
CA LEU A 206 19.29 10.35 -3.32
C LEU A 206 20.42 10.12 -2.32
N TYR A 207 21.38 9.26 -2.65
CA TYR A 207 22.49 8.88 -1.79
C TYR A 207 23.83 9.13 -2.47
N GLN A 208 24.80 9.66 -1.73
CA GLN A 208 26.18 9.86 -2.18
C GLN A 208 27.06 8.64 -1.89
N GLY A 209 26.63 7.78 -0.96
CA GLY A 209 27.30 6.54 -0.57
C GLY A 209 28.42 6.72 0.45
N ASP A 210 28.98 7.92 0.59
CA ASP A 210 29.95 8.29 1.63
C ASP A 210 29.32 8.98 2.86
N GLU A 211 28.00 9.17 2.89
CA GLU A 211 27.33 9.85 4.01
C GLU A 211 27.56 9.14 5.37
N PRO A 212 27.65 9.90 6.49
CA PRO A 212 27.79 9.33 7.82
C PRO A 212 26.67 8.35 8.19
N GLY A 213 25.44 8.60 7.73
CA GLY A 213 24.27 7.75 7.95
C GLY A 213 24.27 6.41 7.19
N LEU A 214 25.11 6.28 6.17
CA LEU A 214 25.30 5.05 5.38
C LEU A 214 26.56 4.29 5.80
N ASN A 215 27.61 5.00 6.20
CA ASN A 215 28.87 4.44 6.71
C ASN A 215 28.86 4.31 8.24
N PHE A 216 27.75 3.81 8.79
CA PHE A 216 27.45 3.87 10.21
C PHE A 216 27.61 2.52 10.92
N ASN A 217 28.40 2.47 11.99
CA ASN A 217 28.53 1.27 12.82
C ASN A 217 27.48 1.26 13.95
N ILE A 218 26.33 0.65 13.72
CA ILE A 218 25.24 0.53 14.72
C ILE A 218 25.65 -0.21 16.01
N TRP A 219 26.77 -0.93 16.00
CA TRP A 219 27.27 -1.69 17.14
C TRP A 219 28.17 -0.86 18.07
N ASP A 220 28.62 0.33 17.65
CA ASP A 220 29.23 1.31 18.55
C ASP A 220 28.14 2.13 19.24
N THR A 221 27.76 1.70 20.44
CA THR A 221 26.71 2.34 21.26
C THR A 221 27.00 3.80 21.63
N LYS A 222 28.22 4.31 21.41
CA LYS A 222 28.55 5.73 21.58
C LYS A 222 28.31 6.57 20.32
N ALA A 223 28.36 5.95 19.15
CA ALA A 223 28.08 6.60 17.87
C ALA A 223 26.57 6.67 17.59
N VAL A 224 25.80 5.63 17.97
CA VAL A 224 24.35 5.52 17.73
C VAL A 224 23.55 6.81 18.08
N PRO A 225 23.79 7.52 19.20
CA PRO A 225 23.08 8.77 19.52
C PRO A 225 23.35 9.96 18.58
N SER A 226 24.34 9.88 17.69
CA SER A 226 24.64 10.89 16.67
C SER A 226 24.39 10.36 15.25
N TYR A 227 23.38 9.50 15.08
CA TYR A 227 22.96 9.03 13.77
C TYR A 227 22.38 10.17 12.93
N GLU A 228 22.97 10.44 11.77
CA GLU A 228 22.46 11.37 10.76
C GLU A 228 21.68 10.59 9.72
N ILE A 229 20.43 10.96 9.46
CA ILE A 229 19.59 10.27 8.47
C ILE A 229 20.06 10.63 7.05
N PRO A 230 20.30 9.66 6.15
CA PRO A 230 20.77 9.93 4.79
C PRO A 230 19.68 10.52 3.89
N GLY A 231 20.09 10.98 2.71
CA GLY A 231 19.18 11.53 1.70
C GLY A 231 18.91 13.03 1.82
N PRO A 232 18.06 13.59 0.93
CA PRO A 232 17.68 14.99 0.97
C PRO A 232 16.95 15.36 2.28
N LYS A 233 16.95 16.66 2.59
CA LYS A 233 16.22 17.24 3.72
C LYS A 233 14.72 16.88 3.63
N LEU A 234 14.12 16.56 4.78
CA LEU A 234 12.67 16.43 4.95
C LEU A 234 11.93 17.70 4.47
N PHE A 235 10.85 17.51 3.71
CA PHE A 235 9.96 18.58 3.27
C PHE A 235 9.25 19.23 4.46
N ALA A 236 9.19 20.56 4.48
CA ALA A 236 8.38 21.33 5.41
C ALA A 236 7.36 22.18 4.63
N ALA A 237 6.10 22.14 5.05
CA ALA A 237 5.02 22.93 4.46
C ALA A 237 5.38 24.43 4.45
N GLY A 238 5.44 25.03 3.25
CA GLY A 238 5.86 26.41 3.04
C GLY A 238 7.33 26.63 2.62
N ASP A 239 8.17 25.58 2.54
CA ASP A 239 9.49 25.65 1.89
C ASP A 239 9.33 25.71 0.36
N ASP A 240 8.83 26.85 -0.15
CA ASP A 240 8.70 27.15 -1.58
C ASP A 240 10.07 27.61 -2.14
N SER A 241 11.04 26.68 -2.17
CA SER A 241 12.42 26.99 -2.57
C SER A 241 13.21 25.78 -3.11
N THR A 242 13.92 26.07 -4.20
CA THR A 242 14.97 25.33 -4.93
C THR A 242 15.53 24.06 -4.26
N ALA A 243 15.60 22.96 -5.05
CA ALA A 243 16.15 21.67 -4.62
C ALA A 243 17.48 21.80 -3.85
N PRO A 244 17.57 21.27 -2.62
CA PRO A 244 18.82 21.25 -1.88
C PRO A 244 19.79 20.24 -2.51
N THR A 245 20.97 20.70 -2.93
CA THR A 245 22.11 19.81 -3.13
C THR A 245 22.51 19.22 -1.77
N SER A 246 22.85 17.93 -1.71
CA SER A 246 23.37 17.27 -0.51
C SER A 246 24.61 18.03 0.00
N SER A 247 24.46 18.81 1.07
CA SER A 247 25.53 19.61 1.65
C SER A 247 25.69 19.30 3.13
N SER A 248 26.72 18.52 3.45
CA SER A 248 27.21 18.36 4.82
C SER A 248 27.74 19.71 5.33
N THR A 249 27.31 20.14 6.51
CA THR A 249 27.95 21.27 7.22
C THR A 249 27.84 21.08 8.72
N SER A 250 28.93 20.64 9.32
CA SER A 250 29.05 20.46 10.76
C SER A 250 29.19 21.81 11.47
N SER A 251 28.31 22.11 12.43
CA SER A 251 28.57 23.16 13.42
C SER A 251 27.91 22.85 14.76
N SER A 252 28.69 22.25 15.65
CA SER A 252 28.32 21.93 17.02
C SER A 252 28.43 23.16 17.94
N SER A 253 27.36 23.52 18.62
CA SER A 253 27.45 24.20 19.93
C SER A 253 26.13 24.09 20.72
N SER A 254 26.13 23.19 21.70
CA SER A 254 25.30 23.33 22.91
C SER A 254 26.21 23.90 24.02
N PRO A 255 25.67 24.58 25.04
CA PRO A 255 25.18 23.80 26.17
C PRO A 255 23.91 24.34 26.85
N SER A 256 23.06 23.38 27.23
CA SER A 256 22.41 23.23 28.54
C SER A 256 21.44 24.29 29.08
N SER A 257 20.39 23.77 29.72
CA SER A 257 19.35 24.48 30.43
C SER A 257 19.81 25.13 31.74
N THR A 258 19.08 26.17 32.18
CA THR A 258 18.93 26.52 33.61
C THR A 258 17.56 27.16 33.82
N SER A 259 16.80 26.63 34.78
CA SER A 259 15.46 27.09 35.14
C SER A 259 15.52 28.26 36.12
N THR A 260 14.81 29.36 35.85
CA THR A 260 14.48 30.35 36.89
C THR A 260 13.08 30.93 36.68
N THR A 261 12.26 30.87 37.73
CA THR A 261 10.94 31.50 37.82
C THR A 261 11.05 32.99 38.15
N THR A 262 10.23 33.82 37.49
CA THR A 262 9.86 35.14 38.04
C THR A 262 8.47 35.58 37.57
N LEU A 263 7.84 36.41 38.39
CA LEU A 263 6.42 36.73 38.36
C LEU A 263 6.13 38.14 37.79
N VAL A 264 4.96 38.27 37.16
CA VAL A 264 4.12 39.50 37.09
C VAL A 264 4.69 40.75 36.42
N SER A 265 4.02 41.22 35.36
CA SER A 265 3.42 42.58 35.27
C SER A 265 2.61 42.77 33.98
N THR A 266 1.32 43.08 34.11
CA THR A 266 0.50 43.77 33.09
C THR A 266 0.53 45.29 33.39
N PRO A 267 0.31 46.20 32.43
CA PRO A 267 -1.08 46.57 32.09
C PRO A 267 -1.37 47.14 30.67
N SER A 268 -2.68 47.23 30.38
CA SER A 268 -3.37 48.27 29.58
C SER A 268 -3.18 48.39 28.06
N THR A 269 -4.21 47.91 27.36
CA THR A 269 -5.12 48.72 26.51
C THR A 269 -4.55 49.89 25.69
N ALA A 270 -4.65 49.78 24.36
CA ALA A 270 -4.84 50.92 23.46
C ALA A 270 -6.00 50.62 22.47
N ILE A 271 -7.01 51.48 22.49
CA ILE A 271 -8.18 51.42 21.59
C ILE A 271 -7.88 52.30 20.38
N SER A 272 -8.20 51.83 19.17
CA SER A 272 -8.30 52.69 17.98
C SER A 272 -9.63 52.45 17.28
N THR A 273 -10.54 53.40 17.49
CA THR A 273 -11.81 53.54 16.79
C THR A 273 -11.61 53.98 15.35
N SER A 274 -12.31 53.36 14.40
CA SER A 274 -12.68 54.00 13.13
C SER A 274 -14.20 53.97 12.97
N THR A 275 -14.76 55.13 12.60
CA THR A 275 -16.21 55.39 12.58
C THR A 275 -16.72 55.58 11.16
N THR A 276 -17.95 55.11 10.90
CA THR A 276 -18.87 55.55 9.82
C THR A 276 -18.38 55.38 8.37
N THR A 277 -19.16 54.77 7.48
CA THR A 277 -20.34 55.47 6.91
C THR A 277 -21.40 54.50 6.37
N THR A 278 -22.66 54.92 6.52
CA THR A 278 -23.90 54.26 6.11
C THR A 278 -24.24 54.43 4.62
N THR A 279 -24.88 53.42 4.00
CA THR A 279 -26.17 53.60 3.29
C THR A 279 -26.86 52.24 3.03
N PRO A 280 -28.21 52.17 3.03
CA PRO A 280 -28.96 50.93 2.79
C PRO A 280 -29.55 50.83 1.38
N VAL A 281 -29.75 49.61 0.86
CA VAL A 281 -30.77 49.31 -0.16
C VAL A 281 -31.43 47.96 0.13
N THR A 282 -32.72 47.88 -0.21
CA THR A 282 -33.68 46.85 0.21
C THR A 282 -34.11 45.96 -0.98
N SER A 283 -34.76 44.83 -0.67
CA SER A 283 -35.61 44.00 -1.57
C SER A 283 -34.86 43.02 -2.48
N SER A 284 -35.04 41.69 -2.37
CA SER A 284 -36.25 40.86 -2.57
C SER A 284 -36.65 40.63 -4.02
N SER A 285 -36.37 39.41 -4.54
CA SER A 285 -37.32 38.65 -5.38
C SER A 285 -36.87 37.20 -5.67
N LYS A 286 -37.62 36.22 -5.14
CA LYS A 286 -37.98 34.97 -5.87
C LYS A 286 -39.00 35.36 -6.98
N PRO A 287 -39.32 34.56 -8.03
CA PRO A 287 -39.44 33.09 -8.09
C PRO A 287 -38.37 32.49 -9.05
N LEU A 288 -38.49 31.37 -9.81
CA LEU A 288 -39.55 30.38 -10.09
C LEU A 288 -38.94 29.00 -10.44
N PHE A 289 -39.77 27.96 -10.60
CA PHE A 289 -39.41 26.64 -11.15
C PHE A 289 -39.76 26.55 -12.65
N THR A 290 -38.99 25.77 -13.42
CA THR A 290 -39.54 24.87 -14.44
C THR A 290 -38.56 23.74 -14.76
N PRO A 291 -38.98 22.46 -14.75
CA PRO A 291 -38.19 21.35 -15.28
C PRO A 291 -38.45 21.16 -16.78
N THR A 292 -37.42 20.77 -17.54
CA THR A 292 -37.56 20.34 -18.93
C THR A 292 -37.19 18.86 -19.04
N SER A 293 -38.16 18.04 -19.47
CA SER A 293 -37.98 16.64 -19.79
C SER A 293 -38.25 16.43 -21.28
N THR A 294 -37.29 15.88 -22.03
CA THR A 294 -37.55 15.41 -23.40
C THR A 294 -36.72 14.19 -23.78
N LEU A 295 -37.35 13.03 -23.62
CA LEU A 295 -37.37 11.85 -24.51
C LEU A 295 -36.07 11.16 -24.99
N LEU A 296 -36.06 9.87 -24.67
CA LEU A 296 -35.38 8.75 -25.31
C LEU A 296 -35.78 8.59 -26.80
N PRO A 297 -34.98 7.87 -27.60
CA PRO A 297 -35.53 6.97 -28.61
C PRO A 297 -35.10 5.51 -28.40
N THR A 298 -36.09 4.61 -28.35
CA THR A 298 -35.92 3.17 -28.51
C THR A 298 -36.13 2.80 -29.97
N ALA A 299 -35.22 2.00 -30.55
CA ALA A 299 -35.50 1.18 -31.73
C ALA A 299 -34.68 -0.13 -31.63
N THR A 300 -35.28 -1.22 -31.18
CA THR A 300 -35.73 -2.37 -31.99
C THR A 300 -34.67 -2.93 -32.94
N GLY A 301 -34.17 -4.12 -32.61
CA GLY A 301 -33.15 -4.83 -33.40
C GLY A 301 -33.64 -5.42 -34.72
N LEU A 302 -32.68 -6.02 -35.44
CA LEU A 302 -32.95 -6.96 -36.52
C LEU A 302 -31.95 -8.12 -36.49
N SER A 303 -32.42 -9.31 -36.84
CA SER A 303 -31.67 -10.57 -36.78
C SER A 303 -31.08 -10.94 -38.13
N THR A 304 -29.80 -11.33 -38.12
CA THR A 304 -29.16 -12.28 -39.04
C THR A 304 -27.97 -12.90 -38.28
N GLY A 305 -27.68 -14.20 -38.28
CA GLY A 305 -28.16 -15.26 -39.16
C GLY A 305 -27.01 -15.87 -39.94
N ILE A 306 -26.03 -16.49 -39.25
CA ILE A 306 -24.92 -17.21 -39.88
C ILE A 306 -24.82 -18.62 -39.30
N THR A 307 -24.79 -19.60 -40.20
CA THR A 307 -24.85 -21.04 -39.96
C THR A 307 -23.49 -21.65 -39.60
N PRO A 308 -23.42 -22.70 -38.75
CA PRO A 308 -22.24 -23.55 -38.69
C PRO A 308 -22.14 -24.43 -39.96
N SER A 309 -20.99 -24.42 -40.61
CA SER A 309 -20.70 -25.27 -41.79
C SER A 309 -20.22 -26.66 -41.37
N SER A 310 -20.66 -27.70 -42.10
CA SER A 310 -20.44 -29.11 -41.76
C SER A 310 -19.87 -29.91 -42.94
N SER A 311 -18.69 -30.53 -42.79
CA SER A 311 -18.21 -31.76 -43.48
C SER A 311 -16.68 -31.95 -43.34
N PRO A 312 -16.12 -33.16 -43.54
CA PRO A 312 -16.69 -34.48 -43.24
C PRO A 312 -15.71 -35.40 -42.47
N SER A 313 -16.19 -36.57 -42.09
CA SER A 313 -15.49 -37.57 -41.28
C SER A 313 -14.26 -38.20 -41.95
N HIS A 314 -13.22 -38.48 -41.16
CA HIS A 314 -12.26 -39.55 -41.45
C HIS A 314 -12.35 -40.66 -40.39
N LEU A 315 -12.39 -41.90 -40.85
CA LEU A 315 -12.53 -43.11 -40.04
C LEU A 315 -11.20 -43.50 -39.38
N VAL A 316 -11.21 -43.72 -38.06
CA VAL A 316 -10.13 -44.41 -37.34
C VAL A 316 -10.76 -45.43 -36.38
N ALA A 317 -10.16 -46.62 -36.29
CA ALA A 317 -10.67 -47.78 -35.58
C ALA A 317 -10.59 -47.64 -34.04
N PRO A 318 -11.41 -48.39 -33.26
CA PRO A 318 -11.45 -48.26 -31.81
C PRO A 318 -10.22 -48.88 -31.12
N SER A 319 -9.63 -48.14 -30.19
CA SER A 319 -8.65 -48.63 -29.23
C SER A 319 -9.29 -48.69 -27.84
N SER A 320 -9.09 -49.80 -27.13
CA SER A 320 -9.73 -50.08 -25.84
C SER A 320 -8.90 -49.58 -24.66
N THR A 321 -9.32 -48.49 -24.02
CA THR A 321 -8.88 -48.08 -22.68
C THR A 321 -10.07 -47.54 -21.86
N PRO A 322 -10.22 -47.93 -20.58
CA PRO A 322 -11.33 -47.44 -19.75
C PRO A 322 -11.08 -45.98 -19.32
N ALA A 323 -12.08 -45.13 -19.55
CA ALA A 323 -12.05 -43.73 -19.11
C ALA A 323 -12.13 -43.64 -17.59
N ARG A 324 -11.24 -42.84 -16.99
CA ARG A 324 -11.35 -42.43 -15.58
C ARG A 324 -12.27 -41.21 -15.48
N CYS A 325 -13.38 -41.33 -14.77
CA CYS A 325 -14.23 -40.19 -14.44
C CYS A 325 -13.48 -39.25 -13.48
N ALA A 326 -13.41 -37.96 -13.82
CA ALA A 326 -12.99 -36.93 -12.89
C ALA A 326 -14.15 -36.62 -11.92
N ALA A 327 -13.85 -36.52 -10.63
CA ALA A 327 -14.82 -36.01 -9.67
C ALA A 327 -14.96 -34.49 -9.87
N SER A 328 -16.19 -34.03 -10.11
CA SER A 328 -16.51 -32.60 -10.23
C SER A 328 -17.30 -32.15 -9.01
N THR A 329 -16.68 -31.35 -8.15
CA THR A 329 -17.37 -30.68 -7.05
C THR A 329 -18.14 -29.48 -7.59
N VAL A 330 -19.47 -29.48 -7.44
CA VAL A 330 -20.31 -28.33 -7.79
C VAL A 330 -20.75 -27.64 -6.50
N PHE A 331 -20.33 -26.39 -6.32
CA PHE A 331 -20.76 -25.57 -5.21
C PHE A 331 -22.04 -24.82 -5.57
N TYR A 332 -23.08 -24.95 -4.74
CA TYR A 332 -24.31 -24.17 -4.86
C TYR A 332 -24.41 -23.19 -3.69
N THR A 333 -24.48 -21.89 -4.01
CA THR A 333 -24.75 -20.83 -3.02
C THR A 333 -26.25 -20.55 -3.01
N VAL A 334 -26.93 -20.87 -1.90
CA VAL A 334 -28.37 -20.59 -1.74
C VAL A 334 -28.54 -19.38 -0.83
N THR A 335 -28.90 -18.24 -1.41
CA THR A 335 -29.19 -17.01 -0.65
C THR A 335 -30.67 -16.98 -0.25
N MET A 336 -30.97 -17.19 1.03
CA MET A 336 -32.32 -17.02 1.58
C MET A 336 -32.51 -15.59 2.10
N THR A 337 -33.52 -14.88 1.59
CA THR A 337 -33.85 -13.51 2.01
C THR A 337 -35.15 -13.51 2.83
N THR A 338 -35.04 -13.40 4.14
CA THR A 338 -36.20 -13.21 5.04
C THR A 338 -36.60 -11.74 5.12
N THR A 339 -37.77 -11.40 4.55
CA THR A 339 -38.35 -10.06 4.63
C THR A 339 -39.33 -9.96 5.80
N THR A 340 -38.92 -9.31 6.89
CA THR A 340 -39.82 -8.99 8.02
C THR A 340 -40.51 -7.65 7.76
N ALA A 341 -41.84 -7.66 7.65
CA ALA A 341 -42.62 -6.43 7.52
C ALA A 341 -42.89 -5.81 8.90
N THR A 342 -42.38 -4.59 9.13
CA THR A 342 -42.61 -3.83 10.38
C THR A 342 -43.26 -2.50 10.08
N THR A 343 -44.41 -2.23 10.70
CA THR A 343 -45.14 -0.96 10.55
C THR A 343 -44.47 0.15 11.36
N GLN A 344 -43.96 1.16 10.66
CA GLN A 344 -43.70 2.55 11.09
C GLN A 344 -43.68 2.82 12.62
N TYR A 345 -42.49 2.86 13.21
CA TYR A 345 -41.98 4.01 13.97
C TYR A 345 -40.45 3.92 14.12
N LYS A 346 -39.75 4.97 13.67
CA LYS A 346 -38.33 5.34 13.88
C LYS A 346 -37.44 4.39 14.72
N THR A 347 -36.51 3.66 14.08
CA THR A 347 -35.06 3.45 14.42
C THR A 347 -34.43 2.49 13.38
N GLU A 348 -33.10 2.40 13.34
CA GLU A 348 -32.23 1.77 12.31
C GLU A 348 -32.64 0.38 11.77
N THR A 349 -32.42 0.19 10.47
CA THR A 349 -32.45 -1.11 9.80
C THR A 349 -31.10 -1.81 9.94
N ARG A 350 -31.06 -2.98 10.60
CA ARG A 350 -29.86 -3.83 10.65
C ARG A 350 -30.11 -5.13 9.89
N THR A 351 -29.49 -5.25 8.72
CA THR A 351 -29.46 -6.50 7.94
C THR A 351 -28.44 -7.46 8.53
N ASN A 352 -28.87 -8.59 9.08
CA ASN A 352 -27.96 -9.68 9.46
C ASN A 352 -27.92 -10.70 8.34
N PHE A 353 -26.76 -10.84 7.68
CA PHE A 353 -26.51 -11.96 6.77
C PHE A 353 -26.10 -13.19 7.59
N ARG A 354 -26.66 -14.36 7.25
CA ARG A 354 -26.20 -15.66 7.76
C ARG A 354 -25.84 -16.55 6.59
N THR A 355 -24.60 -17.01 6.55
CA THR A 355 -24.08 -17.94 5.55
C THR A 355 -23.95 -19.31 6.23
N ASP A 356 -24.84 -20.25 5.89
CA ASP A 356 -24.69 -21.64 6.28
C ASP A 356 -24.19 -22.43 5.05
N THR A 357 -23.00 -23.02 5.14
CA THR A 357 -22.40 -23.83 4.08
C THR A 357 -22.83 -25.29 4.23
N VAL A 358 -23.47 -25.87 3.21
CA VAL A 358 -23.82 -27.30 3.17
C VAL A 358 -22.84 -28.03 2.26
N THR A 359 -22.17 -29.04 2.81
CA THR A 359 -21.27 -29.94 2.06
C THR A 359 -21.93 -31.31 1.94
N GLU A 360 -22.20 -31.76 0.72
CA GLU A 360 -22.65 -33.13 0.44
C GLU A 360 -21.53 -33.91 -0.27
N THR A 361 -21.19 -35.08 0.26
CA THR A 361 -20.11 -35.94 -0.27
C THR A 361 -20.71 -37.27 -0.70
N SER A 362 -20.87 -37.48 -2.01
CA SER A 362 -21.29 -38.78 -2.57
C SER A 362 -20.09 -39.68 -2.87
N THR A 363 -20.08 -40.88 -2.30
CA THR A 363 -19.13 -41.95 -2.65
C THR A 363 -19.65 -42.79 -3.82
N PRO A 364 -18.78 -43.31 -4.71
CA PRO A 364 -19.20 -43.84 -6.00
C PRO A 364 -19.65 -45.32 -5.96
N GLU A 365 -20.75 -45.62 -5.24
CA GLU A 365 -21.43 -46.92 -5.30
C GLU A 365 -22.97 -46.79 -5.24
N ASP A 366 -23.59 -46.22 -6.29
CA ASP A 366 -24.71 -46.88 -6.99
C ASP A 366 -25.09 -46.11 -8.28
N CYS A 367 -25.26 -46.83 -9.40
CA CYS A 367 -25.73 -46.25 -10.66
C CYS A 367 -27.21 -46.60 -10.86
N GLY A 368 -28.08 -45.92 -10.12
CA GLY A 368 -29.54 -46.09 -10.21
C GLY A 368 -30.28 -44.75 -10.35
N PHE A 369 -31.23 -44.65 -11.28
CA PHE A 369 -32.14 -43.51 -11.38
C PHE A 369 -33.05 -43.44 -10.15
N GLY A 370 -32.82 -42.48 -9.26
CA GLY A 370 -33.66 -42.19 -8.10
C GLY A 370 -33.88 -40.69 -7.94
N GLN A 371 -35.14 -40.26 -7.73
CA GLN A 371 -35.45 -38.87 -7.41
C GLN A 371 -35.23 -38.60 -5.92
N SER A 372 -34.36 -37.67 -5.58
CA SER A 372 -34.18 -37.20 -4.20
C SER A 372 -35.20 -36.11 -3.86
N THR A 373 -36.24 -36.46 -3.10
CA THR A 373 -37.12 -35.47 -2.45
C THR A 373 -36.49 -34.94 -1.16
N VAL A 374 -36.33 -33.63 -1.04
CA VAL A 374 -35.86 -32.95 0.18
C VAL A 374 -37.06 -32.55 1.04
N THR A 375 -37.12 -33.05 2.27
CA THR A 375 -38.14 -32.66 3.27
C THR A 375 -37.52 -31.70 4.28
N LEU A 376 -37.98 -30.45 4.31
CA LEU A 376 -37.58 -29.45 5.30
C LEU A 376 -38.57 -29.44 6.47
N SER A 377 -38.13 -29.88 7.66
CA SER A 377 -38.84 -29.61 8.92
C SER A 377 -38.38 -28.27 9.48
N ALA A 378 -39.28 -27.30 9.55
CA ALA A 378 -39.09 -26.07 10.32
C ALA A 378 -39.66 -26.26 11.72
N ASN A 379 -38.81 -26.14 12.76
CA ASN A 379 -39.30 -25.83 14.11
C ASN A 379 -39.54 -24.32 14.19
N CYS A 380 -40.71 -23.93 14.70
CA CYS A 380 -41.08 -22.53 14.95
C CYS A 380 -40.38 -21.97 16.20
#